data_AF-A0A7S1BIY1-F1
#
_entry.id   AF-A0A7S1BIY1-F1
#
_cell.length_a   1.000
_cell.length_b   1.000
_cell.length_c   1.000
_cell.angle_alpha   90.00
_cell.angle_beta   90.00
_cell.angle_gamma   90.00
#
_symmetry.space_group_name_H-M   'P 1'
#
loop_
_entity.id
_entity.type
_entity.pdbx_description
1 polymer ?
#
loop_
_entity_poly.entity_id
_entity_poly.type
_entity_poly.pdbx_seq_one_letter_code
_entity_poly.pdbx_strand_id
1 'polypeptide(L)'
;VTCSPRFPGQLSSDLRKLAVNIVPFPRLHFFMVGFAPLTSRGSQQYRALTVPELTQQMFDAKNMMCAADPRHGRYLTCAAMFRGRMSTKEVDAQMLNVQNNSSSSFVEWIPNNVNASVC
;
A
#
# COMPACT_ATOMS: atom_id res chain seq x y z
N VAL A 1 0.86 -5.51 -8.40
CA VAL A 1 0.57 -6.91 -8.00
C VAL A 1 1.63 -7.88 -8.50
N THR A 2 1.72 -8.19 -9.79
CA THR A 2 2.67 -9.21 -10.31
C THR A 2 4.10 -8.71 -10.56
N CYS A 3 4.56 -7.65 -9.89
CA CYS A 3 5.91 -7.11 -10.13
C CYS A 3 7.00 -7.98 -9.50
N SER A 4 6.84 -8.35 -8.23
CA SER A 4 7.77 -9.19 -7.49
C SER A 4 8.11 -10.55 -8.16
N PRO A 5 7.17 -11.27 -8.81
CA PRO A 5 7.53 -12.51 -9.53
C PRO A 5 8.17 -12.28 -10.91
N ARG A 6 8.10 -11.06 -11.47
CA ARG A 6 8.61 -10.75 -12.82
C ARG A 6 9.94 -10.02 -12.80
N PHE A 7 10.26 -9.33 -11.72
CA PHE A 7 11.46 -8.51 -11.59
C PHE A 7 12.14 -8.76 -10.24
N PRO A 8 13.48 -8.78 -10.19
CA PRO A 8 14.20 -8.87 -8.93
C PRO A 8 13.97 -7.60 -8.11
N GLY A 9 13.55 -7.76 -6.85
CA GLY A 9 13.31 -6.67 -5.91
C GLY A 9 14.06 -6.88 -4.60
N GLN A 10 14.41 -5.78 -3.91
CA GLN A 10 15.07 -5.85 -2.61
C GLN A 10 14.17 -6.43 -1.52
N LEU A 11 12.85 -6.22 -1.64
CA LEU A 11 11.84 -6.72 -0.71
C LEU A 11 10.71 -7.38 -1.51
N SER A 12 10.93 -8.65 -1.89
CA SER A 12 10.00 -9.41 -2.73
C SER A 12 8.88 -10.08 -1.93
N SER A 13 7.67 -10.08 -2.49
CA SER A 13 6.53 -10.84 -1.98
C SER A 13 5.96 -11.73 -3.10
N ASP A 14 6.00 -13.03 -2.91
CA ASP A 14 5.33 -13.97 -3.80
C ASP A 14 3.81 -13.86 -3.66
N LEU A 15 3.06 -14.22 -4.70
CA LEU A 15 1.59 -14.17 -4.68
C LEU A 15 1.00 -14.99 -3.52
N ARG A 16 1.61 -16.13 -3.18
CA ARG A 16 1.19 -16.94 -2.02
C ARG A 16 1.40 -16.19 -0.70
N LYS A 17 2.57 -15.56 -0.53
CA LYS A 17 2.89 -14.77 0.68
C LYS A 17 1.98 -13.55 0.79
N LEU A 18 1.67 -12.91 -0.34
CA LEU A 18 0.70 -11.82 -0.39
C LEU A 18 -0.68 -12.31 0.08
N ALA A 19 -1.21 -13.38 -0.51
CA ALA A 19 -2.53 -13.91 -0.19
C ALA A 19 -2.68 -14.28 1.30
N VAL A 20 -1.68 -14.93 1.90
CA VAL A 20 -1.70 -15.31 3.32
C VAL A 20 -1.69 -14.09 4.23
N ASN A 21 -1.01 -13.00 3.85
CA ASN A 21 -0.91 -11.81 4.68
C ASN A 21 -2.13 -10.87 4.56
N ILE A 22 -2.88 -10.91 3.45
CA ILE A 22 -4.02 -9.99 3.22
C ILE A 22 -5.40 -10.64 3.36
N VAL A 23 -5.47 -11.96 3.55
CA VAL A 23 -6.73 -12.68 3.74
C VAL A 23 -6.77 -13.28 5.14
N PRO A 24 -7.24 -12.54 6.15
CA PRO A 24 -7.35 -13.06 7.52
C PRO A 24 -8.45 -14.12 7.65
N PHE A 25 -9.49 -14.04 6.81
CA PHE A 25 -10.59 -14.99 6.81
C PHE A 25 -10.93 -15.44 5.38
N PRO A 26 -11.18 -16.74 5.13
CA PRO A 26 -11.42 -17.25 3.78
C PRO A 26 -12.58 -16.56 3.03
N ARG A 27 -13.60 -16.09 3.73
CA ARG A 27 -14.76 -15.40 3.13
C ARG A 27 -14.52 -13.90 2.89
N LEU A 28 -13.51 -13.30 3.55
CA LEU A 28 -13.17 -11.88 3.42
C LEU A 28 -11.92 -11.73 2.55
N HIS A 29 -12.08 -12.00 1.25
CA HIS A 29 -11.01 -11.96 0.25
C HIS A 29 -11.25 -10.92 -0.87
N PHE A 30 -12.17 -9.97 -0.64
CA PHE A 30 -12.40 -8.85 -1.54
C PHE A 30 -11.50 -7.68 -1.16
N PHE A 31 -10.76 -7.15 -2.12
CA PHE A 31 -9.78 -6.09 -1.88
C PHE A 31 -10.24 -4.77 -2.49
N MET A 32 -10.00 -3.68 -1.75
CA MET A 32 -9.95 -2.35 -2.34
C MET A 32 -8.55 -2.11 -2.89
N VAL A 33 -8.46 -1.73 -4.16
CA VAL A 33 -7.19 -1.45 -4.83
C VAL A 33 -7.06 0.05 -4.99
N GLY A 34 -5.89 0.58 -4.64
CA GLY A 34 -5.50 1.96 -4.91
C GLY A 34 -4.24 2.02 -5.76
N PHE A 35 -4.00 3.14 -6.42
CA PHE A 35 -2.78 3.37 -7.19
C PHE A 35 -2.27 4.79 -6.96
N ALA A 36 -0.96 4.91 -6.73
CA ALA A 36 -0.26 6.18 -6.69
C ALA A 36 1.08 6.04 -7.44
N PRO A 37 1.49 7.08 -8.20
CA PRO A 37 0.84 8.37 -8.38
C PRO A 37 -0.22 8.35 -9.51
N LEU A 38 -1.34 9.07 -9.34
CA LEU A 38 -2.29 9.37 -10.42
C LEU A 38 -2.03 10.77 -10.96
N THR A 39 -1.32 10.84 -12.09
CA THR A 39 -0.92 12.11 -12.72
C THR A 39 -1.25 12.11 -14.21
N SER A 40 -1.63 13.28 -14.72
CA SER A 40 -1.80 13.50 -16.15
C SER A 40 -0.42 13.56 -16.83
N ARG A 41 -0.35 13.20 -18.12
CA ARG A 41 0.90 13.20 -18.90
C ARG A 41 1.63 14.55 -18.85
N GLY A 42 0.89 15.66 -18.88
CA GLY A 42 1.47 17.01 -18.81
C GLY A 42 1.93 17.44 -17.42
N SER A 43 1.46 16.81 -16.35
CA SER A 43 1.80 17.19 -14.97
C SER A 43 2.87 16.30 -14.33
N GLN A 44 3.33 15.26 -15.02
CA GLN A 44 4.33 14.32 -14.49
C GLN A 44 5.65 14.98 -14.11
N GLN A 45 6.14 15.92 -14.91
CA GLN A 45 7.44 16.59 -14.67
C GLN A 45 7.42 17.55 -13.48
N TYR A 46 6.24 18.02 -13.06
CA TYR A 46 6.08 19.01 -12.00
C TYR A 46 5.72 18.41 -10.64
N ARG A 47 5.56 17.08 -10.56
CA ARG A 47 5.25 16.36 -9.32
C ARG A 47 6.53 15.77 -8.73
N ALA A 48 6.81 16.10 -7.48
CA ALA A 48 7.79 15.34 -6.71
C ALA A 48 7.24 13.92 -6.47
N LEU A 49 8.08 12.92 -6.70
CA LEU A 49 7.72 11.51 -6.50
C LEU A 49 8.59 10.95 -5.37
N THR A 50 8.33 11.44 -4.16
CA THR A 50 9.03 10.99 -2.94
C THR A 50 8.26 9.87 -2.25
N VAL A 51 8.94 9.03 -1.46
CA VAL A 51 8.30 7.94 -0.71
C VAL A 51 7.20 8.44 0.22
N PRO A 52 7.38 9.53 1.01
CA PRO A 52 6.32 10.06 1.87
C PRO A 52 5.10 10.53 1.07
N GLU A 53 5.32 11.24 -0.03
CA GLU A 53 4.23 11.77 -0.86
C GLU A 53 3.44 10.65 -1.55
N LEU A 54 4.13 9.63 -2.06
CA LEU A 54 3.50 8.44 -2.63
C LEU A 54 2.70 7.68 -1.58
N THR A 55 3.27 7.49 -0.38
CA THR A 55 2.61 6.79 0.72
C THR A 55 1.33 7.52 1.14
N GLN A 56 1.37 8.84 1.27
CA GLN A 56 0.18 9.63 1.59
C GLN A 56 -0.90 9.53 0.50
N GLN A 57 -0.50 9.56 -0.77
CA GLN A 57 -1.43 9.39 -1.89
C GLN A 57 -2.06 7.99 -1.91
N MET A 58 -1.33 6.94 -1.54
CA MET A 58 -1.89 5.58 -1.52
C MET A 58 -3.09 5.41 -0.59
N PHE A 59 -3.12 6.15 0.53
CA PHE A 59 -4.22 6.10 1.51
C PHE A 59 -5.27 7.18 1.27
N ASP A 60 -5.14 8.01 0.23
CA ASP A 60 -6.18 8.97 -0.14
C ASP A 60 -7.36 8.26 -0.79
N ALA A 61 -8.58 8.57 -0.32
CA ALA A 61 -9.82 8.00 -0.83
C ALA A 61 -10.00 8.24 -2.34
N LYS A 62 -9.46 9.36 -2.85
CA LYS A 62 -9.53 9.72 -4.28
C LYS A 62 -8.73 8.81 -5.18
N ASN A 63 -7.73 8.11 -4.64
CA ASN A 63 -6.85 7.24 -5.41
C ASN A 63 -7.28 5.77 -5.34
N MET A 64 -8.43 5.48 -4.71
CA MET A 64 -9.05 4.17 -4.68
C MET A 64 -9.79 3.91 -6.00
N MET A 65 -9.64 2.69 -6.52
CA MET A 65 -10.30 2.20 -7.74
C MET A 65 -11.67 1.57 -7.45
N CYS A 66 -12.05 1.51 -6.17
CA CYS A 66 -13.38 1.10 -5.73
C CYS A 66 -14.19 2.35 -5.39
N ALA A 67 -15.46 2.40 -5.81
CA ALA A 67 -16.38 3.48 -5.47
C ALA A 67 -16.89 3.36 -4.02
N ALA A 68 -15.97 3.36 -3.06
CA ALA A 68 -16.22 3.27 -1.63
C ALA A 68 -15.22 4.15 -0.88
N ASP A 69 -15.68 4.87 0.14
CA ASP A 69 -14.80 5.66 1.00
C ASP A 69 -14.17 4.77 2.08
N PRO A 70 -12.83 4.60 2.11
CA PRO A 70 -12.15 3.80 3.11
C PRO A 70 -12.32 4.32 4.56
N ARG A 71 -12.70 5.60 4.73
CA ARG A 71 -12.88 6.23 6.05
C ARG A 71 -14.14 5.77 6.78
N HIS A 72 -15.12 5.21 6.05
CA HIS A 72 -16.33 4.65 6.67
C HIS A 72 -16.09 3.27 7.30
N GLY A 73 -14.88 2.73 7.22
CA GLY A 73 -14.53 1.43 7.78
C GLY A 73 -13.14 1.43 8.42
N ARG A 74 -12.65 0.23 8.71
CA ARG A 74 -11.27 0.01 9.18
C ARG A 74 -10.58 -1.00 8.27
N TYR A 75 -9.29 -0.77 8.03
CA TYR A 75 -8.43 -1.70 7.32
C TYR A 75 -8.12 -2.91 8.20
N LEU A 76 -8.51 -4.10 7.72
CA LEU A 76 -8.10 -5.37 8.32
C LEU A 76 -6.61 -5.63 8.05
N THR A 77 -6.22 -5.55 6.78
CA THR A 77 -4.87 -5.77 6.28
C THR A 77 -4.62 -4.88 5.08
N CYS A 78 -3.38 -4.44 4.89
CA CYS A 78 -2.95 -3.61 3.78
C CYS A 78 -1.66 -4.17 3.17
N ALA A 79 -1.55 -4.12 1.84
CA ALA A 79 -0.31 -4.43 1.13
C ALA A 79 0.10 -3.25 0.25
N ALA A 80 1.26 -2.69 0.53
CA ALA A 80 1.89 -1.64 -0.26
C ALA A 80 2.96 -2.24 -1.18
N MET A 81 2.87 -1.93 -2.47
CA MET A 81 3.81 -2.39 -3.49
C MET A 81 4.48 -1.19 -4.13
N PHE A 82 5.69 -0.92 -3.70
CA PHE A 82 6.52 0.13 -4.25
C PHE A 82 7.34 -0.37 -5.43
N ARG A 83 7.57 0.52 -6.40
CA ARG A 83 8.30 0.22 -7.63
C ARG A 83 9.38 1.26 -7.90
N GLY A 84 10.58 0.82 -8.22
CA GLY A 84 11.72 1.67 -8.54
C GLY A 84 12.78 1.72 -7.44
N ARG A 85 13.84 2.50 -7.70
CA ARG A 85 14.98 2.63 -6.78
C ARG A 85 14.62 3.54 -5.62
N MET A 86 14.41 2.96 -4.45
CA MET A 86 14.13 3.69 -3.22
C MET A 86 14.72 2.98 -2.00
N SER A 87 14.85 3.71 -0.90
CA SER A 87 15.35 3.16 0.35
C SER A 87 14.26 2.34 1.04
N THR A 88 14.50 1.05 1.26
CA THR A 88 13.59 0.17 2.02
C THR A 88 13.37 0.70 3.44
N LYS A 89 14.41 1.27 4.06
CA LYS A 89 14.33 1.90 5.39
C LYS A 89 13.36 3.08 5.41
N GLU A 90 13.34 3.89 4.35
CA GLU A 90 12.44 5.04 4.25
C GLU A 90 10.99 4.57 4.06
N VAL A 91 10.78 3.54 3.23
CA VAL A 91 9.47 2.91 3.04
C VAL A 91 8.92 2.39 4.37
N ASP A 92 9.69 1.60 5.11
CA ASP A 92 9.24 1.03 6.38
C ASP A 92 8.91 2.12 7.41
N ALA A 93 9.73 3.18 7.48
CA ALA A 93 9.48 4.31 8.37
C ALA A 93 8.18 5.06 8.01
N GLN A 94 7.91 5.26 6.72
CA GLN A 94 6.68 5.93 6.27
C GLN A 94 5.43 5.07 6.50
N MET A 95 5.52 3.76 6.28
CA MET A 95 4.40 2.86 6.54
C MET A 95 4.05 2.81 8.03
N LEU A 96 5.06 2.78 8.91
CA LEU A 96 4.85 2.85 10.36
C LEU A 96 4.23 4.20 10.77
N ASN A 97 4.69 5.31 10.17
CA ASN A 97 4.14 6.63 10.43
C ASN A 97 2.65 6.71 10.05
N VAL A 98 2.24 6.14 8.92
CA VAL A 98 0.82 6.08 8.54
C VAL A 98 0.01 5.27 9.53
N GLN A 99 0.52 4.12 9.96
CA GLN A 99 -0.17 3.26 10.93
C GLN A 99 -0.37 3.99 12.27
N ASN A 100 0.63 4.72 12.73
CA ASN A 100 0.56 5.49 13.98
C ASN A 100 -0.39 6.69 13.88
N ASN A 101 -0.31 7.46 12.79
CA ASN A 101 -1.15 8.66 12.60
C ASN A 101 -2.62 8.30 12.32
N SER A 102 -2.87 7.15 11.69
CA SER A 102 -4.21 6.70 11.30
C SER A 102 -4.63 5.44 12.07
N SER A 103 -4.18 5.29 13.33
CA SER A 103 -4.42 4.09 14.14
C SER A 103 -5.90 3.71 14.23
N SER A 104 -6.79 4.70 14.29
CA SER A 104 -8.26 4.49 14.29
C SER A 104 -8.81 3.88 13.00
N SER A 105 -8.10 4.06 11.88
CA SER A 105 -8.44 3.49 10.57
C SER A 105 -7.98 2.05 10.43
N PHE A 106 -7.14 1.54 11.34
CA PHE A 106 -6.64 0.18 11.34
C PHE A 106 -7.30 -0.64 12.45
N VAL A 107 -7.39 -1.95 12.22
CA VAL A 107 -7.91 -2.87 13.22
C VAL A 107 -6.82 -3.25 14.22
N GLU A 108 -7.10 -3.06 15.52
CA GLU A 108 -6.12 -3.23 16.61
C GLU A 108 -5.77 -4.70 16.92
N TRP A 109 -6.70 -5.63 16.67
CA TRP A 109 -6.51 -7.05 17.03
C TRP A 109 -5.68 -7.84 16.01
N ILE A 110 -5.41 -7.28 14.83
CA ILE A 110 -4.45 -7.85 13.87
C ILE A 110 -3.12 -7.11 14.06
N PRO A 111 -2.11 -7.72 14.73
CA PRO A 111 -0.80 -7.11 14.82
C PRO A 111 -0.14 -7.05 13.43
N ASN A 112 0.62 -6.00 13.16
CA ASN A 112 1.40 -5.82 11.91
C ASN A 112 0.57 -6.05 10.63
N ASN A 113 -0.59 -5.40 10.56
CA ASN A 113 -1.53 -5.53 9.45
C ASN A 113 -1.11 -4.83 8.14
N VAL A 114 0.06 -4.21 8.10
CA VAL A 114 0.57 -3.51 6.92
C VAL A 114 1.83 -4.22 6.43
N ASN A 115 1.82 -4.65 5.17
CA ASN A 115 2.96 -5.28 4.52
C ASN A 115 3.47 -4.39 3.37
N ALA A 116 4.77 -4.14 3.33
CA ALA A 116 5.41 -3.40 2.24
C ALA A 116 6.29 -4.33 1.39
N SER A 117 6.34 -4.07 0.10
CA SER A 117 7.22 -4.74 -0.86
C SER A 117 7.83 -3.72 -1.81
N VAL A 118 9.07 -3.96 -2.24
CA VAL A 118 9.85 -3.04 -3.08
C VAL A 118 10.44 -3.84 -4.24
N CYS A 119 10.03 -3.48 -5.46
CA CYS A 119 10.46 -4.08 -6.72
C CYS A 119 11.23 -3.08 -7.58
#